data_AF-A0A067M1R7-F1
#
_entry.id   AF-A0A067M1R7-F1
#
_cell.length_a   1.000
_cell.length_b   1.000
_cell.length_c   1.000
_cell.angle_alpha   90.00
_cell.angle_beta   90.00
_cell.angle_gamma   90.00
#
_symmetry.space_group_name_H-M   'P 1'
#
loop_
_entity.id
_entity.type
_entity.pdbx_description
1 polymer ?
#
loop_
_entity_poly.entity_id
_entity_poly.type
_entity_poly.pdbx_seq_one_letter_code
_entity_poly.pdbx_strand_id
1 'polypeptide(L)' 'PGVRVFAQRMRDAIISAHDAILEARVKQTRQANKHRKQAPFELNDLVYLSTKNLKLPKQRARKLVPKYIGPFPI' A
#
# COMPACT_ATOMS: atom_id res chain seq x y z
N PRO A 1 -41.54 6.52 -27.02
CA PRO A 1 -41.38 6.74 -25.56
C PRO A 1 -40.39 5.78 -24.87
N GLY A 2 -40.40 4.47 -25.19
CA GLY A 2 -39.58 3.46 -24.50
C GLY A 2 -38.06 3.59 -24.62
N VAL A 3 -37.54 4.03 -25.78
CA VAL A 3 -36.09 4.20 -26.01
C VAL A 3 -35.48 5.26 -25.08
N ARG A 4 -36.20 6.35 -24.80
CA ARG A 4 -35.73 7.40 -23.88
C ARG A 4 -35.66 6.91 -22.44
N VAL A 5 -36.65 6.12 -22.01
CA VAL A 5 -36.69 5.51 -20.68
C VAL A 5 -35.55 4.50 -20.51
N PHE A 6 -35.30 3.69 -21.53
CA PHE A 6 -34.18 2.74 -21.54
C PHE A 6 -32.82 3.46 -21.45
N ALA A 7 -32.61 4.50 -22.25
CA ALA A 7 -31.38 5.29 -22.22
C ALA A 7 -31.16 6.00 -20.86
N GLN A 8 -32.23 6.48 -20.22
CA GLN A 8 -32.14 7.06 -18.88
C GLN A 8 -31.72 6.00 -17.85
N ARG A 9 -32.38 4.83 -17.85
CA ARG A 9 -32.03 3.72 -16.94
C ARG A 9 -30.59 3.26 -17.09
N MET A 10 -30.09 3.18 -18.32
CA MET A 10 -28.68 2.85 -18.56
C MET A 10 -27.74 3.91 -17.98
N ARG A 11 -28.04 5.21 -18.17
CA ARG A 11 -27.24 6.29 -17.58
C ARG A 11 -27.23 6.22 -16.06
N ASP A 12 -28.40 6.04 -15.45
CA ASP A 12 -28.53 5.93 -13.99
C ASP A 12 -27.75 4.71 -13.45
N ALA A 13 -27.81 3.57 -14.16
CA ALA A 13 -27.06 2.37 -13.80
C ALA A 13 -25.54 2.58 -13.87
N ILE A 14 -25.04 3.31 -14.88
CA ILE A 14 -23.61 3.62 -15.02
C ILE A 14 -23.15 4.53 -13.89
N ILE A 15 -23.92 5.56 -13.56
CA ILE A 15 -23.60 6.50 -12.47
C ILE A 15 -23.57 5.74 -11.13
N SER A 16 -24.61 4.95 -10.87
CA SER A 16 -24.70 4.13 -9.66
C SER A 16 -23.52 3.15 -9.53
N ALA A 17 -23.13 2.49 -10.63
CA ALA A 17 -21.97 1.60 -10.64
C ALA A 17 -20.66 2.34 -10.36
N HIS A 18 -20.49 3.54 -10.93
CA HIS A 18 -19.32 4.37 -10.69
C HIS A 18 -19.19 4.78 -9.22
N ASP A 19 -20.29 5.25 -8.62
CA ASP A 19 -20.31 5.65 -7.21
C ASP A 19 -20.00 4.46 -6.29
N ALA A 20 -20.56 3.29 -6.59
CA ALA A 20 -20.25 2.06 -5.85
C ALA A 20 -18.76 1.68 -5.92
N ILE A 21 -18.12 1.86 -7.08
CA ILE A 21 -16.68 1.62 -7.26
C ILE A 21 -15.86 2.61 -6.42
N LEU A 22 -16.22 3.89 -6.43
CA LEU A 22 -15.53 4.90 -5.63
C LEU A 22 -15.64 4.61 -4.13
N GLU A 23 -16.84 4.30 -3.64
CA GLU A 23 -17.04 3.91 -2.25
C GLU A 23 -16.20 2.69 -1.86
N ALA A 24 -16.18 1.67 -2.72
CA ALA A 24 -15.40 0.46 -2.48
C ALA A 24 -13.90 0.78 -2.38
N ARG A 25 -13.38 1.65 -3.26
CA ARG A 25 -11.97 2.09 -3.20
C ARG A 25 -11.67 2.84 -1.91
N VAL A 26 -12.53 3.78 -1.49
CA VAL A 26 -12.35 4.51 -0.23
C VAL A 26 -12.33 3.56 0.97
N LYS A 27 -13.25 2.59 1.01
CA LYS A 27 -13.30 1.54 2.05
C LYS A 27 -12.02 0.70 2.04
N GLN A 28 -11.55 0.27 0.88
CA GLN A 28 -10.31 -0.49 0.74
C GLN A 28 -9.09 0.30 1.21
N THR A 29 -8.94 1.55 0.78
CA THR A 29 -7.84 2.43 1.21
C THR A 29 -7.84 2.62 2.72
N ARG A 30 -9.01 2.85 3.32
CA ARG A 30 -9.15 2.97 4.77
C ARG A 30 -8.71 1.70 5.50
N GLN A 31 -9.13 0.52 5.04
CA GLN A 31 -8.72 -0.75 5.66
C GLN A 31 -7.23 -1.04 5.46
N ALA A 32 -6.71 -0.84 4.25
CA ALA A 32 -5.29 -1.01 3.95
C ALA A 32 -4.38 -0.11 4.80
N ASN A 33 -4.85 1.11 5.10
CA ASN A 33 -4.13 2.08 5.92
C ASN A 33 -4.42 1.97 7.42
N LYS A 34 -5.40 1.17 7.86
CA LYS A 34 -5.86 1.10 9.26
C LYS A 34 -4.73 0.79 10.26
N HIS A 35 -3.76 -0.03 9.86
CA HIS A 35 -2.63 -0.44 10.70
C HIS A 35 -1.30 0.19 10.27
N ARG A 36 -1.29 1.04 9.24
CA ARG A 36 -0.08 1.77 8.86
C ARG A 36 0.19 2.84 9.92
N LYS A 37 1.36 2.78 10.53
CA LYS A 37 1.86 3.82 11.42
C LYS A 37 2.78 4.73 10.63
N GLN A 38 2.77 6.03 10.93
CA GLN A 38 3.80 6.93 10.44
C GLN A 38 5.15 6.46 10.98
N ALA A 39 6.17 6.50 10.13
CA ALA A 39 7.52 6.14 10.54
C ALA A 39 8.04 7.25 11.47
N PRO A 40 8.45 6.95 12.71
CA PRO A 40 8.80 7.97 13.70
C PRO A 40 10.24 8.47 13.56
N PHE A 41 10.82 8.40 12.35
CA PHE A 41 12.22 8.71 12.14
C PHE A 41 12.40 10.09 11.53
N GLU A 42 13.41 10.81 11.99
CA GLU A 42 13.79 12.14 11.51
C GLU A 42 15.09 12.08 10.68
N LEU A 43 15.36 13.16 9.94
CA LEU A 43 16.58 13.28 9.14
C LEU A 43 17.81 13.30 10.08
N ASN A 44 18.85 12.53 9.73
CA ASN A 44 20.03 12.21 10.57
C ASN A 44 19.82 11.16 11.68
N ASP A 45 18.64 10.55 11.82
CA ASP A 45 18.49 9.41 12.73
C ASP A 45 19.31 8.20 12.26
N LEU A 46 19.93 7.52 13.22
CA LEU A 46 20.69 6.30 12.98
C LEU A 46 19.79 5.08 13.17
N VAL A 47 19.48 4.39 12.07
CA VAL A 47 18.56 3.24 12.06
C VAL A 47 19.21 1.93 11.63
N TYR A 48 18.70 0.84 12.19
CA TYR A 48 19.09 -0.52 11.83
C TYR A 48 18.26 -1.05 10.65
N LEU A 49 18.94 -1.45 9.57
CA LEU A 49 18.29 -2.00 8.38
C LEU A 49 18.16 -3.52 8.46
N SER A 50 16.96 -4.03 8.16
CA SER A 50 16.71 -5.47 8.11
C SER A 50 17.40 -6.12 6.92
N THR A 51 18.10 -7.22 7.17
CA THR A 51 18.78 -8.00 6.12
C THR A 51 17.86 -8.91 5.32
N LYS A 52 16.55 -8.94 5.65
CA LYS A 52 15.58 -9.85 5.02
C LYS A 52 15.56 -9.76 3.50
N ASN A 53 15.63 -8.54 2.95
CA ASN A 53 15.54 -8.29 1.51
C ASN A 53 16.84 -7.73 0.90
N LEU A 54 17.95 -7.77 1.66
CA LEU A 54 19.24 -7.22 1.22
C LEU A 54 20.11 -8.29 0.56
N LYS A 55 20.86 -7.90 -0.48
CA LYS A 55 21.92 -8.72 -1.07
C LYS A 55 23.18 -8.52 -0.26
N LEU A 56 23.53 -9.53 0.53
CA LEU A 56 24.69 -9.51 1.41
C LEU A 56 25.87 -10.21 0.74
N PRO A 57 27.12 -9.89 1.14
CA PRO A 57 28.30 -10.50 0.56
C PRO A 57 28.21 -12.04 0.60
N LYS A 58 28.45 -12.66 -0.57
CA LYS A 58 28.21 -14.10 -0.85
C LYS A 58 29.03 -15.06 0.02
N GLN A 59 30.00 -14.57 0.77
CA GLN A 59 30.94 -15.38 1.56
C GLN A 59 30.29 -15.99 2.81
N ARG A 60 29.09 -15.54 3.22
CA ARG A 60 28.41 -16.05 4.41
C ARG A 60 27.04 -16.67 4.07
N ALA A 61 26.79 -17.85 4.61
CA ALA A 61 25.46 -18.48 4.55
C ALA A 61 24.40 -17.57 5.20
N ARG A 62 23.22 -17.46 4.59
CA ARG A 62 22.12 -16.58 5.04
C ARG A 62 21.70 -16.79 6.51
N LYS A 63 21.90 -18.00 7.03
CA LYS A 63 21.63 -18.37 8.43
C LYS A 63 22.56 -17.66 9.44
N LEU A 64 23.77 -17.31 9.02
CA LEU A 64 24.81 -16.72 9.88
C LEU A 64 24.89 -15.19 9.74
N VAL A 65 24.01 -14.60 8.96
CA VAL A 65 23.91 -13.16 8.77
C VAL A 65 23.12 -12.57 9.94
N PRO A 66 23.55 -11.43 10.52
CA PRO A 66 22.75 -10.72 11.50
C PRO A 66 21.40 -10.27 10.91
N LYS A 67 20.34 -10.31 11.71
CA LYS A 67 18.99 -9.90 11.27
C LYS A 67 18.92 -8.43 10.86
N TYR A 68 19.76 -7.60 11.47
CA TYR A 68 19.88 -6.18 11.17
C TYR A 68 21.34 -5.80 10.98
N ILE A 69 21.61 -4.80 10.14
CA ILE A 69 22.96 -4.26 9.91
C ILE A 69 22.97 -2.76 10.13
N GLY A 70 24.07 -2.29 10.74
CA GLY A 70 24.50 -0.89 10.89
C GLY A 70 23.51 0.03 11.60
N PRO A 71 23.97 1.10 12.26
CA PRO A 71 23.25 2.35 12.26
C PRO A 71 23.54 3.08 10.94
N PHE A 72 22.54 3.24 10.08
CA PHE A 72 22.63 4.06 8.88
C PHE A 72 21.86 5.37 9.11
N PRO A 73 22.40 6.52 8.66
CA PRO A 73 21.62 7.75 8.63
C PRO A 73 20.50 7.64 7.60
N ILE A 74 19.33 8.19 7.92
CA ILE A 74 18.21 8.40 6.98
C ILE A 74 18.47 9.63 6.12
#